data_AF-A0A9P6EP85-F1
#
_entry.id   AF-A0A9P6EP85-F1
#
_cell.length_a   1.000
_cell.length_b   1.000
_cell.length_c   1.000
_cell.angle_alpha   90.00
_cell.angle_beta   90.00
_cell.angle_gamma   90.00
#
_symmetry.space_group_name_H-M   'P 1'
#
loop_
_entity.id
_entity.type
_entity.pdbx_description
1 polymer ?
#
loop_
_entity_poly.entity_id
_entity_poly.type
_entity_poly.pdbx_seq_one_letter_code
_entity_poly.pdbx_strand_id
1 'polypeptide(L)'
;MGTRKFGSGYPGIPITGVAGRGFPFVFWPLAWGGAGAAGATTYHYLDNSTEYGPFDNSSRPGGVMTTAAFTALDLSQQHTTFHILADNFTVNSLIEDIHQACGSLMPSSPNITAAAYNDSLPAPKPEQAVQYYRASTVCLSLDGCNNTALFDNSTDTPLPTNINTSLLDCINSTIASNVPLVDAQSTGTSAAPSSYQTLRSSGTRLSANATIALLSILLFWTSKAF
;
A
#
# COMPACT_ATOMS: atom_id res chain seq x y z
N MET A 1 8.20 -2.72 9.42
CA MET A 1 7.95 -1.41 8.76
C MET A 1 9.28 -0.84 8.29
N GLY A 2 9.29 -0.09 7.19
CA GLY A 2 10.48 0.63 6.72
C GLY A 2 10.53 2.05 7.29
N THR A 3 11.19 2.94 6.57
CA THR A 3 11.23 4.40 6.80
C THR A 3 10.86 5.12 5.50
N ARG A 4 11.06 6.44 5.44
CA ARG A 4 10.94 7.25 4.22
C ARG A 4 12.08 7.05 3.21
N LYS A 5 13.12 6.32 3.60
CA LYS A 5 14.26 6.01 2.73
C LYS A 5 13.99 4.75 1.93
N PHE A 6 14.23 4.82 0.62
CA PHE A 6 14.17 3.65 -0.25
C PHE A 6 15.25 2.63 0.15
N GLY A 7 14.91 1.34 0.14
CA GLY A 7 15.73 0.25 0.67
C GLY A 7 15.59 0.00 2.16
N SER A 8 14.70 0.71 2.86
CA SER A 8 14.41 0.46 4.27
C SER A 8 13.47 -0.75 4.47
N GLY A 9 13.48 -1.30 5.68
CA GLY A 9 12.62 -2.44 6.04
C GLY A 9 13.20 -3.82 5.70
N TYR A 10 14.47 -3.89 5.29
CA TYR A 10 15.25 -5.12 5.28
C TYR A 10 15.69 -5.50 6.71
N PRO A 11 15.49 -6.77 7.15
CA PRO A 11 15.97 -7.22 8.45
C PRO A 11 17.49 -7.10 8.58
N GLY A 12 17.96 -6.49 9.67
CA GLY A 12 19.38 -6.49 10.06
C GLY A 12 20.32 -5.59 9.25
N ILE A 13 19.81 -4.77 8.31
CA ILE A 13 20.65 -3.98 7.41
C ILE A 13 20.20 -2.50 7.38
N PRO A 14 21.01 -1.53 7.83
CA PRO A 14 20.64 -0.11 7.88
C PRO A 14 20.99 0.70 6.61
N ILE A 15 21.52 0.08 5.55
CA ILE A 15 21.90 0.79 4.32
C ILE A 15 20.69 1.16 3.44
N THR A 16 20.85 2.25 2.68
CA THR A 16 19.89 2.69 1.66
C THR A 16 19.95 1.81 0.41
N GLY A 17 18.89 1.85 -0.38
CA GLY A 17 18.81 1.12 -1.65
C GLY A 17 18.61 -0.37 -1.52
N VAL A 18 18.32 -1.00 -2.65
CA VAL A 18 17.95 -2.42 -2.71
C VAL A 18 18.92 -3.26 -3.51
N ALA A 19 19.99 -2.68 -4.06
CA ALA A 19 20.93 -3.41 -4.90
C ALA A 19 21.57 -4.62 -4.18
N GLY A 20 21.63 -5.75 -4.88
CA GLY A 20 22.22 -7.00 -4.39
C GLY A 20 21.42 -7.69 -3.29
N ARG A 21 20.16 -7.33 -3.09
CA ARG A 21 19.33 -7.86 -2.00
C ARG A 21 18.36 -8.94 -2.46
N GLY A 22 18.08 -9.88 -1.56
CA GLY A 22 17.05 -10.89 -1.74
C GLY A 22 15.64 -10.33 -1.50
N PHE A 23 14.63 -11.21 -1.58
CA PHE A 23 13.22 -10.85 -1.40
C PHE A 23 12.68 -11.41 -0.08
N PRO A 24 12.91 -10.76 1.07
CA PRO A 24 12.48 -11.28 2.37
C PRO A 24 10.96 -11.46 2.49
N PHE A 25 10.19 -10.86 1.58
CA PHE A 25 8.73 -10.93 1.53
C PHE A 25 8.21 -11.42 0.16
N VAL A 26 9.05 -12.12 -0.63
CA VAL A 26 8.79 -12.63 -1.99
C VAL A 26 8.55 -11.58 -3.08
N PHE A 27 7.86 -10.48 -2.76
CA PHE A 27 7.65 -9.38 -3.68
C PHE A 27 8.97 -8.65 -3.96
N TRP A 28 9.10 -8.17 -5.20
CA TRP A 28 10.28 -7.43 -5.63
C TRP A 28 10.20 -5.99 -5.13
N PRO A 29 11.33 -5.34 -4.82
CA PRO A 29 11.34 -3.91 -4.57
C PRO A 29 10.76 -3.13 -5.75
N LEU A 30 10.17 -1.99 -5.43
CA LEU A 30 9.70 -1.03 -6.43
C LEU A 30 10.87 -0.61 -7.33
N ALA A 31 10.57 -0.39 -8.60
CA ALA A 31 11.48 0.22 -9.56
C ALA A 31 10.97 1.60 -9.92
N TRP A 32 11.68 2.63 -9.48
CA TRP A 32 11.46 3.99 -9.93
C TRP A 32 12.19 4.13 -11.26
N GLY A 33 11.45 4.22 -12.38
CA GLY A 33 12.12 4.42 -13.64
C GLY A 33 12.53 5.89 -13.78
N GLY A 34 13.67 6.10 -14.43
CA GLY A 34 14.13 7.43 -14.74
C GLY A 34 14.49 8.29 -13.52
N ALA A 35 15.62 7.95 -12.88
CA ALA A 35 16.59 8.99 -12.51
C ALA A 35 17.01 9.86 -13.73
N GLY A 36 16.51 9.61 -14.95
CA GLY A 36 16.84 10.28 -16.21
C GLY A 36 16.23 11.65 -16.46
N ALA A 37 15.33 12.20 -15.64
CA ALA A 37 14.92 13.61 -15.75
C ALA A 37 15.68 14.55 -14.80
N ALA A 38 16.38 14.00 -13.80
CA ALA A 38 17.26 14.72 -12.89
C ALA A 38 18.50 13.88 -12.55
N GLY A 39 19.32 13.59 -13.56
CA GLY A 39 20.65 12.98 -13.38
C GLY A 39 20.64 11.47 -13.11
N ALA A 40 20.55 10.69 -14.19
CA ALA A 40 20.65 9.22 -14.18
C ALA A 40 22.01 8.70 -13.66
N THR A 41 22.94 9.59 -13.35
CA THR A 41 24.27 9.30 -12.81
C THR A 41 24.36 9.44 -11.29
N THR A 42 23.35 9.98 -10.61
CA THR A 42 23.50 10.37 -9.19
C THR A 42 22.80 9.42 -8.22
N TYR A 43 21.72 8.73 -8.62
CA TYR A 43 20.91 7.89 -7.71
C TYR A 43 20.68 6.46 -8.20
N HIS A 44 21.78 5.76 -8.50
CA HIS A 44 21.79 4.35 -8.90
C HIS A 44 21.03 3.40 -7.96
N TYR A 45 20.83 3.80 -6.70
CA TYR A 45 20.14 2.97 -5.74
C TYR A 45 18.60 3.00 -5.87
N LEU A 46 18.05 4.00 -6.58
CA LEU A 46 16.63 4.11 -6.94
C LEU A 46 16.32 3.42 -8.27
N ASP A 47 17.27 3.45 -9.21
CA ASP A 47 17.21 2.73 -10.48
C ASP A 47 17.78 1.32 -10.32
N ASN A 48 16.89 0.42 -9.90
CA ASN A 48 17.19 -1.00 -9.76
C ASN A 48 16.60 -1.81 -10.93
N SER A 49 16.26 -1.15 -12.03
CA SER A 49 15.57 -1.76 -13.17
C SER A 49 16.41 -2.82 -13.88
N THR A 50 17.73 -2.74 -13.73
CA THR A 50 18.68 -3.74 -14.25
C THR A 50 18.69 -5.03 -13.43
N GLU A 51 18.49 -4.95 -12.10
CA GLU A 51 18.53 -6.11 -11.21
C GLU A 51 17.15 -6.76 -11.03
N TYR A 52 16.11 -5.93 -10.86
CA TYR A 52 14.75 -6.38 -10.56
C TYR A 52 13.77 -6.09 -11.71
N GLY A 53 14.27 -5.74 -12.89
CA GLY A 53 13.44 -5.40 -14.06
C GLY A 53 12.78 -4.03 -13.98
N PRO A 54 12.19 -3.54 -15.09
CA PRO A 54 11.47 -2.26 -15.15
C PRO A 54 10.08 -2.34 -14.51
N PHE A 55 9.45 -1.20 -14.21
CA PHE A 55 8.17 -1.11 -13.49
C PHE A 55 7.01 -1.86 -14.20
N ASP A 56 7.07 -1.98 -15.52
CA ASP A 56 6.10 -2.67 -16.38
C ASP A 56 6.42 -4.16 -16.61
N ASN A 57 7.42 -4.71 -15.90
CA ASN A 57 7.76 -6.12 -15.99
C ASN A 57 6.65 -7.00 -15.41
N SER A 58 5.92 -7.71 -16.28
CA SER A 58 4.84 -8.62 -15.91
C SER A 58 5.30 -9.90 -15.21
N SER A 59 6.60 -10.22 -15.23
CA SER A 59 7.19 -11.36 -14.51
C SER A 59 7.42 -11.07 -13.02
N ARG A 60 7.18 -9.83 -12.56
CA ARG A 60 7.18 -9.49 -11.13
C ARG A 60 6.16 -10.34 -10.38
N PRO A 61 6.51 -10.92 -9.22
CA PRO A 61 5.52 -11.51 -8.31
C PRO A 61 4.43 -10.49 -7.98
N GLY A 62 3.17 -10.88 -8.16
CA GLY A 62 2.02 -9.99 -7.99
C GLY A 62 1.72 -9.08 -9.19
N GLY A 63 2.53 -9.11 -10.25
CA GLY A 63 2.32 -8.39 -11.51
C GLY A 63 3.04 -7.04 -11.58
N VAL A 64 2.73 -6.28 -12.64
CA VAL A 64 3.33 -4.97 -12.91
C VAL A 64 3.08 -3.99 -11.77
N MET A 65 3.96 -2.99 -11.64
CA MET A 65 3.76 -1.92 -10.67
C MET A 65 2.47 -1.15 -10.98
N THR A 66 1.70 -0.92 -9.93
CA THR A 66 0.35 -0.38 -9.97
C THR A 66 0.19 0.61 -8.84
N THR A 67 -0.62 1.64 -9.03
CA THR A 67 -0.91 2.67 -8.03
C THR A 67 -2.41 2.87 -7.85
N ALA A 68 -2.82 3.32 -6.68
CA ALA A 68 -4.18 3.75 -6.40
C ALA A 68 -4.16 4.99 -5.49
N ALA A 69 -5.11 5.89 -5.71
CA ALA A 69 -5.23 7.15 -4.99
C ALA A 69 -6.33 7.11 -3.95
N PHE A 70 -6.04 7.67 -2.77
CA PHE A 70 -6.95 7.79 -1.64
C PHE A 70 -7.02 9.25 -1.21
N THR A 71 -8.15 9.89 -1.47
CA THR A 71 -8.36 11.29 -1.13
C THR A 71 -9.13 11.41 0.18
N ALA A 72 -8.62 12.25 1.08
CA ALA A 72 -9.27 12.54 2.34
C ALA A 72 -10.61 13.24 2.16
N LEU A 73 -11.54 12.91 3.04
CA LEU A 73 -12.72 13.72 3.29
C LEU A 73 -12.26 14.99 4.01
N ASP A 74 -12.30 16.12 3.33
CA ASP A 74 -11.89 17.39 3.91
C ASP A 74 -13.02 18.42 3.85
N LEU A 75 -13.48 18.84 5.03
CA LEU A 75 -14.52 19.88 5.21
C LEU A 75 -13.95 21.31 5.16
N SER A 76 -12.62 21.44 5.11
CA SER A 76 -11.84 22.69 5.15
C SER A 76 -11.18 23.04 3.80
N GLN A 77 -11.62 22.41 2.71
CA GLN A 77 -11.11 22.58 1.34
C GLN A 77 -9.63 22.19 1.12
N GLN A 78 -9.05 21.38 2.02
CA GLN A 78 -7.68 20.87 1.85
C GLN A 78 -7.72 19.46 1.27
N HIS A 79 -7.49 19.35 -0.04
CA HIS A 79 -7.47 18.04 -0.68
C HIS A 79 -6.14 17.33 -0.37
N THR A 80 -6.15 16.46 0.64
CA THR A 80 -5.02 15.54 0.91
C THR A 80 -5.23 14.27 0.10
N THR A 81 -4.32 13.96 -0.82
CA THR A 81 -4.34 12.71 -1.60
C THR A 81 -3.10 11.88 -1.31
N PHE A 82 -3.32 10.65 -0.90
CA PHE A 82 -2.28 9.65 -0.71
C PHE A 82 -2.31 8.66 -1.86
N HIS A 83 -1.14 8.19 -2.28
CA HIS A 83 -1.03 7.13 -3.27
C HIS A 83 -0.33 5.92 -2.66
N ILE A 84 -0.88 4.73 -2.91
CA ILE A 84 -0.13 3.49 -2.71
C ILE A 84 0.52 3.11 -4.03
N LEU A 85 1.71 2.52 -3.95
CA LEU A 85 2.43 1.94 -5.07
C LEU A 85 2.98 0.57 -4.65
N ALA A 86 2.61 -0.47 -5.39
CA ALA A 86 3.05 -1.85 -5.19
C ALA A 86 2.89 -2.65 -6.49
N ASP A 87 3.05 -3.97 -6.45
CA ASP A 87 2.57 -4.85 -7.52
C ASP A 87 1.03 -4.82 -7.61
N ASN A 88 0.49 -5.23 -8.77
CA ASN A 88 -0.94 -5.19 -9.07
C ASN A 88 -1.79 -5.95 -8.04
N PHE A 89 -1.37 -7.16 -7.65
CA PHE A 89 -2.07 -7.97 -6.68
C PHE A 89 -2.15 -7.27 -5.31
N THR A 90 -1.01 -6.79 -4.81
CA THR A 90 -0.92 -6.09 -3.53
C THR A 90 -1.75 -4.81 -3.52
N VAL A 91 -1.73 -4.01 -4.60
CA VAL A 91 -2.57 -2.79 -4.68
C VAL A 91 -4.05 -3.13 -4.60
N ASN A 92 -4.53 -4.11 -5.37
CA ASN A 92 -5.96 -4.47 -5.32
C ASN A 92 -6.38 -4.98 -3.95
N SER A 93 -5.56 -5.82 -3.30
CA SER A 93 -5.82 -6.27 -1.92
C SER A 93 -5.90 -5.08 -0.96
N LEU A 94 -4.94 -4.15 -1.02
CA LEU A 94 -4.89 -3.00 -0.12
C LEU A 94 -6.02 -2.00 -0.38
N ILE A 95 -6.53 -1.87 -1.60
CA ILE A 95 -7.71 -1.03 -1.88
C ILE A 95 -8.90 -1.51 -1.04
N GLU A 96 -9.18 -2.81 -1.02
CA GLU A 96 -10.29 -3.38 -0.25
C GLU A 96 -10.07 -3.18 1.26
N ASP A 97 -8.87 -3.49 1.76
CA ASP A 97 -8.53 -3.35 3.18
C ASP A 97 -8.59 -1.89 3.67
N ILE A 98 -8.03 -0.96 2.89
CA ILE A 98 -8.02 0.48 3.22
C ILE A 98 -9.43 1.05 3.14
N HIS A 99 -10.22 0.67 2.12
CA HIS A 99 -11.60 1.14 2.02
C HIS A 99 -12.43 0.66 3.22
N GLN A 100 -12.26 -0.60 3.64
CA GLN A 100 -12.96 -1.15 4.80
C GLN A 100 -12.54 -0.49 6.12
N ALA A 101 -11.25 -0.22 6.31
CA ALA A 101 -10.72 0.33 7.57
C ALA A 101 -10.86 1.86 7.66
N CYS A 102 -10.67 2.57 6.55
CA CYS A 102 -10.50 4.03 6.50
C CYS A 102 -11.62 4.76 5.76
N GLY A 103 -12.63 4.06 5.24
CA GLY A 103 -13.67 4.65 4.38
C GLY A 103 -14.43 5.82 5.01
N SER A 104 -14.58 5.87 6.34
CA SER A 104 -15.20 7.00 7.04
C SER A 104 -14.39 8.30 6.98
N LEU A 105 -13.11 8.22 6.61
CA LEU A 105 -12.20 9.35 6.42
C LEU A 105 -12.08 9.77 4.96
N MET A 106 -12.91 9.19 4.08
CA MET A 106 -12.95 9.43 2.63
C MET A 106 -14.35 9.91 2.22
N PRO A 107 -14.50 10.51 1.02
CA PRO A 107 -15.81 10.81 0.46
C PRO A 107 -16.71 9.56 0.41
N SER A 108 -18.03 9.73 0.51
CA SER A 108 -19.01 8.64 0.62
C SER A 108 -19.08 7.70 -0.59
N SER A 109 -18.52 8.09 -1.74
CA SER A 109 -18.40 7.27 -2.94
C SER A 109 -17.03 7.51 -3.57
N PRO A 110 -15.93 7.05 -2.93
CA PRO A 110 -14.60 7.31 -3.43
C PRO A 110 -14.36 6.39 -4.64
N ASN A 111 -14.02 6.97 -5.79
CA ASN A 111 -13.67 6.20 -6.99
C ASN A 111 -12.22 5.73 -6.90
N ILE A 112 -11.96 4.73 -6.07
CA ILE A 112 -10.63 4.17 -5.84
C ILE A 112 -10.42 3.04 -6.83
N THR A 113 -9.55 3.25 -7.81
CA THR A 113 -9.21 2.25 -8.82
C THR A 113 -7.70 2.10 -8.94
N ALA A 114 -7.26 0.86 -9.10
CA ALA A 114 -5.90 0.55 -9.46
C ALA A 114 -5.60 1.01 -10.90
N ALA A 115 -4.45 1.66 -11.10
CA ALA A 115 -3.95 2.06 -12.40
C ALA A 115 -2.49 1.64 -12.56
N ALA A 116 -2.10 1.22 -13.77
CA ALA A 116 -0.71 0.87 -14.04
C ALA A 116 0.22 2.05 -13.78
N TYR A 117 1.31 1.80 -13.07
CA TYR A 117 2.32 2.82 -12.82
C TYR A 117 3.13 3.11 -14.08
N ASN A 118 3.47 4.38 -14.29
CA ASN A 118 4.50 4.80 -15.22
C ASN A 118 5.21 6.05 -14.69
N ASP A 119 6.48 6.25 -15.06
CA ASP A 119 7.26 7.39 -14.53
C ASP A 119 6.81 8.74 -15.10
N SER A 120 5.93 8.78 -16.10
CA SER A 120 5.36 10.02 -16.62
C SER A 120 4.19 10.51 -15.78
N LEU A 121 3.66 9.71 -14.86
CA LEU A 121 2.61 10.12 -13.94
C LEU A 121 3.10 11.26 -13.03
N PRO A 122 2.25 12.25 -12.71
CA PRO A 122 2.60 13.32 -11.77
C PRO A 122 2.83 12.81 -10.34
N ALA A 123 2.16 11.70 -9.97
CA ALA A 123 2.32 10.99 -8.72
C ALA A 123 1.94 9.50 -8.94
N PRO A 124 2.52 8.57 -8.17
CA PRO A 124 3.53 8.76 -7.13
C PRO A 124 4.96 8.97 -7.69
N LYS A 125 5.77 9.78 -7.01
CA LYS A 125 7.21 9.98 -7.25
C LYS A 125 8.05 9.53 -6.05
N PRO A 126 9.34 9.17 -6.23
CA PRO A 126 10.18 8.76 -5.11
C PRO A 126 10.30 9.85 -4.03
N GLU A 127 10.44 11.13 -4.40
CA GLU A 127 10.49 12.28 -3.49
C GLU A 127 9.19 12.53 -2.72
N GLN A 128 8.06 11.98 -3.20
CA GLN A 128 6.77 12.06 -2.54
C GLN A 128 6.57 10.94 -1.51
N ALA A 129 7.51 9.99 -1.40
CA ALA A 129 7.38 8.87 -0.48
C ALA A 129 7.35 9.33 0.99
N VAL A 130 6.28 8.95 1.68
CA VAL A 130 6.09 9.20 3.12
C VAL A 130 6.33 7.95 3.96
N GLN A 131 6.29 6.76 3.36
CA GLN A 131 6.61 5.51 4.05
C GLN A 131 6.86 4.37 3.05
N TYR A 132 7.96 3.63 3.23
CA TYR A 132 8.16 2.33 2.58
C TYR A 132 7.82 1.18 3.52
N TYR A 133 7.33 0.08 2.96
CA TYR A 133 6.97 -1.13 3.69
C TYR A 133 7.66 -2.34 3.08
N ARG A 134 7.89 -3.34 3.93
CA ARG A 134 8.37 -4.68 3.55
C ARG A 134 9.53 -4.64 2.53
N ALA A 135 10.67 -4.09 2.93
CA ALA A 135 11.85 -4.03 2.05
C ALA A 135 11.62 -3.23 0.73
N SER A 136 10.88 -2.12 0.83
CA SER A 136 10.52 -1.23 -0.29
C SER A 136 9.76 -1.89 -1.43
N THR A 137 8.93 -2.88 -1.12
CA THR A 137 7.99 -3.49 -2.09
C THR A 137 6.68 -2.71 -2.18
N VAL A 138 6.32 -1.99 -1.13
CA VAL A 138 5.16 -1.10 -1.09
C VAL A 138 5.59 0.29 -0.64
N CYS A 139 5.04 1.31 -1.27
CA CYS A 139 5.25 2.71 -0.94
C CYS A 139 3.92 3.39 -0.70
N LEU A 140 3.84 4.19 0.36
CA LEU A 140 2.84 5.23 0.53
C LEU A 140 3.50 6.57 0.18
N SER A 141 2.88 7.32 -0.71
CA SER A 141 3.29 8.69 -1.05
C SER A 141 2.15 9.68 -0.81
N LEU A 142 2.50 10.97 -0.79
CA LEU A 142 1.59 12.07 -0.55
C LEU A 142 1.78 13.15 -1.63
N ASP A 143 0.69 13.62 -2.20
CA ASP A 143 0.71 14.75 -3.13
C ASP A 143 1.27 16.01 -2.46
N GLY A 144 2.16 16.70 -3.17
CA GLY A 144 2.84 17.90 -2.65
C GLY A 144 3.98 17.63 -1.66
N CYS A 145 4.23 16.38 -1.28
CA CYS A 145 5.45 16.02 -0.54
C CYS A 145 6.67 16.10 -1.47
N ASN A 146 7.72 16.76 -1.02
CA ASN A 146 9.00 16.81 -1.73
C ASN A 146 10.15 16.63 -0.74
N ASN A 147 10.59 15.39 -0.58
CA ASN A 147 11.69 15.03 0.30
C ASN A 147 13.00 14.96 -0.48
N THR A 148 13.75 16.06 -0.50
CA THR A 148 15.04 16.12 -1.19
C THR A 148 16.13 15.28 -0.53
N ALA A 149 15.90 14.80 0.71
CA ALA A 149 16.82 13.92 1.44
C ALA A 149 17.10 12.59 0.73
N LEU A 150 16.22 12.17 -0.20
CA LEU A 150 16.47 11.06 -1.11
C LEU A 150 17.68 11.31 -2.02
N PHE A 151 18.03 12.56 -2.29
CA PHE A 151 19.04 12.90 -3.28
C PHE A 151 20.39 13.27 -2.65
N ASP A 152 20.44 13.71 -1.40
CA ASP A 152 21.70 14.11 -0.77
C ASP A 152 21.99 13.35 0.53
N ASN A 153 21.16 12.36 0.85
CA ASN A 153 21.20 11.60 2.11
C ASN A 153 21.14 12.50 3.36
N SER A 154 20.54 13.69 3.23
CA SER A 154 20.27 14.60 4.34
C SER A 154 19.13 14.08 5.24
N THR A 155 18.70 14.93 6.18
CA THR A 155 17.55 14.64 7.04
C THR A 155 16.25 14.81 6.26
N ASP A 156 15.32 13.88 6.43
CA ASP A 156 14.02 13.93 5.75
C ASP A 156 13.29 15.26 5.99
N THR A 157 12.79 15.86 4.92
CA THR A 157 11.95 17.06 5.00
C THR A 157 10.67 16.74 5.78
N PRO A 158 10.28 17.53 6.80
CA PRO A 158 9.04 17.32 7.54
C PRO A 158 7.83 17.19 6.61
N LEU A 159 6.84 16.38 7.00
CA LEU A 159 5.58 16.33 6.26
C LEU A 159 4.88 17.70 6.30
N PRO A 160 4.13 18.08 5.25
CA PRO A 160 3.34 19.30 5.28
C PRO A 160 2.39 19.30 6.48
N THR A 161 2.20 20.46 7.12
CA THR A 161 1.36 20.55 8.34
C THR A 161 -0.14 20.57 8.04
N ASN A 162 -0.50 20.79 6.78
CA ASN A 162 -1.86 20.94 6.26
C ASN A 162 -2.35 19.65 5.59
N ILE A 163 -2.19 18.52 6.27
CA ILE A 163 -2.59 17.21 5.76
C ILE A 163 -3.57 16.53 6.71
N ASN A 164 -4.41 15.66 6.17
CA ASN A 164 -5.27 14.81 6.97
C ASN A 164 -4.44 13.68 7.62
N THR A 165 -3.94 13.93 8.83
CA THR A 165 -3.14 12.96 9.60
C THR A 165 -3.95 11.74 10.04
N SER A 166 -5.26 11.89 10.27
CA SER A 166 -6.13 10.76 10.61
C SER A 166 -6.18 9.73 9.49
N LEU A 167 -6.32 10.18 8.23
CA LEU A 167 -6.27 9.29 7.09
C LEU A 167 -4.88 8.69 6.89
N LEU A 168 -3.82 9.50 7.04
CA LEU A 168 -2.43 9.02 6.99
C LEU A 168 -2.20 7.87 7.98
N ASP A 169 -2.59 8.04 9.24
CA ASP A 169 -2.41 7.04 10.29
C ASP A 169 -3.23 5.77 10.03
N CYS A 170 -4.46 5.93 9.55
CA CYS A 170 -5.32 4.82 9.17
C CYS A 170 -4.72 4.01 8.01
N ILE A 171 -4.28 4.67 6.95
CA ILE A 171 -3.64 4.00 5.81
C ILE A 171 -2.33 3.33 6.26
N ASN A 172 -1.48 4.04 7.02
CA ASN A 172 -0.20 3.51 7.50
C ASN A 172 -0.37 2.22 8.30
N SER A 173 -1.30 2.21 9.25
CA SER A 173 -1.58 1.04 10.08
C SER A 173 -2.21 -0.11 9.29
N THR A 174 -3.08 0.20 8.33
CA THR A 174 -3.71 -0.79 7.45
C THR A 174 -2.68 -1.46 6.54
N ILE A 175 -1.79 -0.70 5.90
CA ILE A 175 -0.70 -1.26 5.08
C ILE A 175 0.24 -2.09 5.97
N ALA A 176 0.62 -1.57 7.14
CA ALA A 176 1.55 -2.28 8.03
C ALA A 176 1.04 -3.65 8.49
N SER A 177 -0.29 -3.82 8.59
CA SER A 177 -0.93 -5.07 9.04
C SER A 177 -1.37 -5.99 7.90
N ASN A 178 -1.83 -5.44 6.77
CA ASN A 178 -2.47 -6.22 5.72
C ASN A 178 -1.64 -6.36 4.43
N VAL A 179 -0.43 -5.80 4.33
CA VAL A 179 0.45 -6.12 3.19
C VAL A 179 0.65 -7.65 3.13
N PRO A 180 0.32 -8.29 1.99
CA PRO A 180 0.40 -9.73 1.86
C PRO A 180 1.79 -10.25 2.25
N LEU A 181 1.80 -11.25 3.10
CA LEU A 181 2.97 -12.02 3.45
C LEU A 181 2.74 -13.44 2.95
N VAL A 182 3.76 -14.03 2.36
CA VAL A 182 3.75 -15.48 2.17
C VAL A 182 4.37 -16.11 3.42
N ASP A 183 3.69 -17.10 3.99
CA ASP A 183 4.29 -17.91 5.03
C ASP A 183 5.46 -18.68 4.43
N ALA A 184 6.62 -18.61 5.09
CA ALA A 184 7.76 -19.45 4.78
C ALA A 184 7.50 -20.90 5.25
N GLN A 185 6.42 -21.54 4.78
CA GLN A 185 6.15 -22.93 5.10
C GLN A 185 6.86 -23.83 4.08
N SER A 186 8.00 -24.38 4.56
CA SER A 186 8.74 -25.55 4.07
C SER A 186 9.46 -25.44 2.73
N THR A 187 10.67 -24.87 2.75
CA THR A 187 11.80 -25.47 2.02
C THR A 187 12.16 -26.81 2.66
N GLY A 188 11.29 -27.80 2.47
CA GLY A 188 11.59 -29.22 2.64
C GLY A 188 11.71 -29.82 1.24
N THR A 189 12.89 -30.33 0.92
CA THR A 189 13.22 -31.08 -0.30
C THR A 189 12.09 -32.01 -0.76
N SER A 190 11.54 -31.79 -1.96
CA SER A 190 11.40 -32.76 -3.07
C SER A 190 10.38 -32.29 -4.13
N ALA A 191 10.75 -32.53 -5.39
CA ALA A 191 10.02 -32.48 -6.66
C ALA A 191 8.50 -32.17 -6.67
N ALA A 192 8.10 -31.33 -7.63
CA ALA A 192 6.72 -31.12 -8.06
C ALA A 192 6.00 -32.46 -8.39
N PRO A 193 4.66 -32.51 -8.28
CA PRO A 193 3.88 -32.12 -9.45
C PRO A 193 2.58 -31.35 -9.17
N SER A 194 2.19 -30.57 -10.19
CA SER A 194 0.86 -30.20 -10.67
C SER A 194 -0.38 -30.60 -9.84
N SER A 195 -1.14 -29.58 -9.38
CA SER A 195 -2.53 -29.39 -9.81
C SER A 195 -3.13 -28.14 -9.13
N TYR A 196 -3.74 -27.26 -9.93
CA TYR A 196 -4.70 -26.28 -9.46
C TYR A 196 -5.81 -26.99 -8.67
N GLN A 197 -6.04 -26.60 -7.41
CA GLN A 197 -7.37 -26.66 -6.83
C GLN A 197 -7.54 -25.69 -5.66
N THR A 198 -8.61 -24.93 -5.79
CA THR A 198 -9.28 -24.04 -4.87
C THR A 198 -9.40 -24.57 -3.45
N LEU A 199 -9.01 -23.77 -2.45
CA LEU A 199 -9.58 -23.85 -1.10
C LEU A 199 -9.77 -22.44 -0.54
N ARG A 200 -10.99 -21.92 -0.76
CA ARG A 200 -11.65 -21.08 0.24
C ARG A 200 -11.90 -21.96 1.45
N SER A 201 -11.37 -21.60 2.61
CA SER A 201 -12.09 -21.84 3.85
C SER A 201 -11.68 -20.86 4.95
N SER A 202 -12.66 -20.06 5.34
CA SER A 202 -13.03 -19.84 6.74
C SER A 202 -11.97 -19.23 7.66
N GLY A 203 -11.81 -17.92 7.54
CA GLY A 203 -11.42 -17.06 8.65
C GLY A 203 -12.59 -16.14 9.02
N THR A 204 -13.44 -16.58 9.94
CA THR A 204 -14.50 -15.79 10.55
C THR A 204 -13.87 -14.59 11.28
N ARG A 205 -13.80 -13.43 10.63
CA ARG A 205 -13.52 -12.16 11.33
C ARG A 205 -14.80 -11.75 12.04
N LEU A 206 -14.80 -11.89 13.37
CA LEU A 206 -15.77 -11.25 14.26
C LEU A 206 -15.68 -9.73 14.05
N SER A 207 -16.59 -9.20 13.25
CA SER A 207 -16.85 -7.77 13.14
C SER A 207 -17.68 -7.33 14.33
N ALA A 208 -17.05 -6.61 15.27
CA ALA A 208 -17.75 -5.85 16.29
C ALA A 208 -18.08 -4.46 15.70
N ASN A 209 -19.23 -4.34 15.04
CA ASN A 209 -20.13 -3.19 15.08
C ASN A 209 -21.13 -3.24 13.92
N ALA A 210 -22.38 -3.61 14.21
CA ALA A 210 -23.53 -3.22 13.42
C ALA A 210 -24.77 -3.17 14.34
N THR A 211 -25.01 -2.01 14.92
CA THR A 211 -26.36 -1.60 15.30
C THR A 211 -27.14 -1.29 14.02
N ILE A 212 -28.37 -1.80 13.89
CA ILE A 212 -29.59 -1.07 13.46
C ILE A 212 -30.72 -2.05 13.12
N ALA A 213 -31.84 -1.84 13.83
CA ALA A 213 -33.25 -2.02 13.47
C ALA A 213 -33.71 -3.26 12.67
N LEU A 214 -34.66 -3.99 13.26
CA LEU A 214 -35.98 -4.29 12.70
C LEU A 214 -36.70 -5.23 13.67
N LEU A 215 -37.83 -4.80 14.26
CA LEU A 215 -39.03 -5.61 14.41
C LEU A 215 -40.17 -4.74 14.94
N SER A 216 -40.81 -4.03 14.00
CA SER A 216 -42.22 -3.69 14.11
C SER A 216 -43.02 -4.88 13.57
N ILE A 217 -44.22 -5.08 14.11
CA ILE A 217 -45.24 -6.09 13.79
C ILE A 217 -45.28 -7.26 14.78
N LEU A 218 -46.04 -7.06 15.86
CA LEU A 218 -47.05 -8.01 16.35
C LEU A 218 -48.06 -7.21 17.19
N LEU A 219 -49.05 -6.66 16.48
CA LEU A 219 -50.28 -6.16 17.06
C LEU A 219 -51.24 -7.34 17.32
N PHE A 220 -52.08 -7.16 18.34
CA PHE A 220 -53.32 -7.88 18.67
C PHE A 220 -53.21 -9.19 19.47
N TRP A 221 -53.27 -9.07 20.80
CA TRP A 221 -54.28 -9.81 21.56
C TRP A 221 -54.79 -9.04 22.79
N THR A 222 -56.02 -8.54 22.61
CA THR A 222 -57.18 -8.45 23.52
C THR A 222 -57.10 -7.74 24.88
N SER A 223 -57.99 -6.77 24.97
CA SER A 223 -58.44 -5.96 26.10
C SER A 223 -59.28 -6.74 27.13
N LYS A 224 -59.18 -6.28 28.39
CA LYS A 224 -60.14 -6.28 29.50
C LYS A 224 -61.52 -6.97 29.35
N ALA A 225 -61.84 -7.81 30.34
CA ALA A 225 -63.14 -8.01 31.01
C ALA A 225 -62.83 -8.89 32.26
N PHE A 226 -63.25 -8.69 33.50
CA PHE A 226 -64.31 -7.96 34.20
C PHE A 226 -63.76 -7.50 35.57
#